data_AF-D1KF26-F1
#
_entry.id   AF-D1KF26-F1
#
_cell.length_a   1.000
_cell.length_b   1.000
_cell.length_c   1.000
_cell.angle_alpha   90.00
_cell.angle_beta   90.00
_cell.angle_gamma   90.00
#
_symmetry.space_group_name_H-M   'P 1'
#
loop_
_entity.id
_entity.type
_entity.pdbx_description
1 polymer ?
#
loop_
_entity_poly.entity_id
_entity_poly.type
_entity_poly.pdbx_seq_one_letter_code
_entity_poly.pdbx_strand_id
1 'polypeptide(L)'
;ARHENLSNEIERVKKENDNMQIELRYLKGEDIQSLHHKELMSIEDALENGLTRVRERRMEIYRMAKDNFADKERLLEDENKRLSYKFQQVMDMQMPCSYRVQPIQPNLHDRF
;
A
#
# COMPACT_ATOMS: atom_id res chain seq x y z
N ALA A 1 41.17 -4.83 -37.78
CA ALA A 1 41.21 -5.73 -36.61
C ALA A 1 40.43 -5.19 -35.40
N ARG A 2 41.03 -4.56 -34.36
CA ARG A 2 40.26 -4.17 -33.15
C ARG A 2 39.17 -3.10 -33.39
N HIS A 3 39.50 -2.04 -34.13
CA HIS A 3 38.53 -0.99 -34.47
C HIS A 3 37.40 -1.49 -35.40
N GLU A 4 37.72 -2.43 -36.27
CA GLU A 4 36.77 -3.07 -37.19
C GLU A 4 35.81 -3.99 -36.43
N ASN A 5 36.32 -4.81 -35.51
CA ASN A 5 35.47 -5.63 -34.63
C ASN A 5 34.54 -4.78 -33.77
N LEU A 6 35.04 -3.68 -33.19
CA LEU A 6 34.20 -2.72 -32.45
C LEU A 6 33.14 -2.08 -33.35
N SER A 7 33.49 -1.72 -34.59
CA SER A 7 32.54 -1.15 -35.55
C SER A 7 31.41 -2.14 -35.86
N ASN A 8 31.75 -3.41 -36.09
CA ASN A 8 30.78 -4.47 -36.36
C ASN A 8 29.87 -4.74 -35.16
N GLU A 9 30.42 -4.71 -33.95
CA GLU A 9 29.66 -4.84 -32.70
C GLU A 9 28.63 -3.71 -32.56
N ILE A 10 29.05 -2.47 -32.81
CA ILE A 10 28.17 -1.30 -32.75
C ILE A 10 27.05 -1.42 -33.78
N GLU A 11 27.35 -1.85 -35.00
CA GLU A 11 26.33 -2.04 -36.03
C GLU A 11 25.33 -3.13 -35.66
N ARG A 12 25.79 -4.25 -35.07
CA ARG A 12 24.90 -5.30 -34.59
C ARG A 12 23.96 -4.80 -33.49
N VAL A 13 24.51 -4.10 -32.49
CA VAL A 13 23.72 -3.55 -31.37
C VAL A 13 22.71 -2.50 -31.87
N LYS A 14 23.09 -1.66 -32.84
CA LYS A 14 22.16 -0.71 -33.46
C LYS A 14 21.00 -1.42 -34.14
N LYS A 15 21.29 -2.44 -34.95
CA LYS A 15 20.26 -3.23 -35.62
C LYS A 15 19.33 -3.93 -34.63
N GLU A 16 19.88 -4.47 -33.56
CA GLU A 16 19.10 -5.09 -32.48
C GLU A 16 18.18 -4.07 -31.79
N ASN A 17 18.68 -2.85 -31.53
CA ASN A 17 17.89 -1.77 -30.97
C ASN A 17 16.76 -1.34 -31.91
N ASP A 18 17.04 -1.17 -33.20
CA ASP A 18 16.03 -0.82 -34.20
C ASP A 18 14.93 -1.89 -34.27
N ASN A 19 15.30 -3.18 -34.21
CA ASN A 19 14.35 -4.29 -34.15
C ASN A 19 13.49 -4.23 -32.88
N MET A 20 14.10 -4.01 -31.70
CA MET A 20 13.36 -3.88 -30.44
C MET A 20 12.38 -2.70 -30.46
N GLN A 21 12.76 -1.58 -31.09
CA GLN A 21 11.86 -0.43 -31.23
C GLN A 21 10.66 -0.75 -32.11
N ILE A 22 10.85 -1.52 -33.18
CA ILE A 22 9.76 -2.00 -34.03
C ILE A 22 8.83 -2.91 -33.22
N GLU A 23 9.37 -3.87 -32.46
CA GLU A 23 8.58 -4.74 -31.59
C GLU A 23 7.77 -3.95 -30.55
N LEU A 24 8.36 -2.91 -29.95
CA LEU A 24 7.66 -2.03 -29.02
C LEU A 24 6.49 -1.29 -29.67
N ARG A 25 6.59 -0.91 -30.95
CA ARG A 25 5.46 -0.33 -31.70
C ARG A 25 4.35 -1.35 -31.87
N TYR A 26 4.67 -2.58 -32.24
CA TYR A 26 3.67 -3.65 -32.37
C TYR A 26 2.96 -3.95 -31.05
N LEU A 27 3.71 -4.04 -29.94
CA LEU A 27 3.13 -4.23 -28.60
C LEU A 27 2.21 -3.07 -28.16
N LYS A 28 2.42 -1.86 -28.70
CA LYS A 28 1.55 -0.70 -28.48
C LYS A 28 0.31 -0.66 -29.37
N GLY A 29 0.18 -1.59 -30.32
CA GLY A 29 -0.91 -1.56 -31.29
C GLY A 29 -0.63 -0.71 -32.53
N GLU A 30 0.63 -0.33 -32.78
CA GLU A 30 1.05 0.43 -33.96
C GLU A 30 1.45 -0.52 -35.11
N ASP A 31 1.36 -0.07 -36.36
CA ASP A 31 1.78 -0.81 -37.58
C ASP A 31 1.16 -2.22 -37.78
N ILE A 32 0.07 -2.53 -37.07
CA ILE A 32 -0.59 -3.85 -37.00
C ILE A 32 -0.99 -4.42 -38.37
N GLN A 33 -1.34 -3.56 -39.33
CA GLN A 33 -1.73 -3.97 -40.69
C GLN A 33 -0.59 -4.64 -41.47
N SER A 34 0.66 -4.43 -41.05
CA SER A 34 1.84 -5.03 -41.69
C SER A 34 2.14 -6.45 -41.19
N LEU A 35 1.50 -6.89 -40.11
CA LEU A 35 1.77 -8.16 -39.45
C LEU A 35 0.92 -9.31 -40.00
N HIS A 36 1.52 -10.50 -40.09
CA HIS A 36 0.79 -11.71 -40.41
C HIS A 36 0.05 -12.26 -39.19
N HIS A 37 -1.00 -13.05 -39.42
CA HIS A 37 -1.85 -13.59 -38.35
C HIS A 37 -1.07 -14.32 -37.22
N LYS A 38 -0.01 -15.06 -37.57
CA LYS A 38 0.83 -15.74 -36.57
C LYS A 38 1.56 -14.77 -35.64
N GLU A 39 2.05 -13.65 -36.17
CA GLU A 39 2.74 -12.63 -35.39
C GLU A 39 1.76 -11.92 -34.46
N LEU A 40 0.55 -11.65 -34.95
CA LEU A 40 -0.54 -11.10 -34.15
C LEU A 40 -0.92 -12.01 -32.99
N MET A 41 -1.05 -13.33 -33.23
CA MET A 41 -1.32 -14.30 -32.16
C MET A 41 -0.23 -14.30 -31.08
N SER A 42 1.05 -14.24 -31.47
CA SER A 42 2.15 -14.19 -30.50
C SER A 42 2.15 -12.91 -29.67
N ILE A 43 1.78 -11.78 -30.28
CA ILE A 43 1.65 -10.50 -29.56
C ILE A 43 0.46 -10.54 -28.59
N GLU A 44 -0.67 -11.09 -29.02
CA GLU A 44 -1.87 -11.23 -28.18
C GLU A 44 -1.57 -12.08 -26.94
N ASP A 45 -0.96 -13.25 -27.10
CA ASP A 45 -0.55 -14.11 -25.98
C ASP A 45 0.44 -13.40 -25.05
N ALA A 46 1.44 -12.71 -25.60
CA ALA A 46 2.40 -11.96 -24.78
C ALA A 46 1.74 -10.84 -23.96
N LEU A 47 0.81 -10.09 -24.57
CA LEU A 47 0.07 -9.01 -23.91
C LEU A 47 -0.91 -9.54 -22.87
N GLU A 48 -1.62 -10.63 -23.16
CA GLU A 48 -2.55 -11.26 -22.23
C GLU A 48 -1.81 -11.80 -20.99
N ASN A 49 -0.70 -12.50 -21.20
CA ASN A 49 0.16 -12.99 -20.12
C ASN A 49 0.75 -11.83 -19.31
N GLY A 50 1.26 -10.79 -19.98
CA GLY A 50 1.79 -9.59 -19.33
C GLY A 50 0.74 -8.88 -18.46
N LEU A 51 -0.47 -8.68 -19.01
CA LEU A 51 -1.58 -8.05 -18.31
C LEU A 51 -2.04 -8.85 -17.10
N THR A 52 -2.13 -10.18 -17.24
CA THR A 52 -2.47 -11.10 -16.15
C THR A 52 -1.48 -10.95 -15.00
N ARG A 53 -0.18 -11.01 -15.28
CA ARG A 53 0.88 -10.85 -14.25
C ARG A 53 0.82 -9.49 -13.56
N VAL A 54 0.58 -8.41 -14.31
CA VAL A 54 0.42 -7.07 -13.74
C VAL A 54 -0.79 -7.00 -12.81
N ARG A 55 -1.94 -7.58 -13.20
CA ARG A 55 -3.16 -7.62 -12.39
C ARG A 55 -2.94 -8.43 -11.11
N GLU A 56 -2.33 -9.61 -11.21
CA GLU A 56 -1.99 -10.45 -10.06
C GLU A 56 -1.11 -9.71 -9.07
N ARG A 57 -0.03 -9.09 -9.55
CA ARG A 57 0.89 -8.33 -8.70
C ARG A 57 0.22 -7.14 -8.03
N ARG A 58 -0.63 -6.40 -8.76
CA ARG A 58 -1.43 -5.31 -8.18
C ARG A 58 -2.35 -5.82 -7.07
N MET A 59 -3.03 -6.94 -7.30
CA MET A 59 -3.95 -7.52 -6.31
C MET A 59 -3.21 -8.04 -5.08
N GLU A 60 -2.03 -8.63 -5.26
CA GLU A 60 -1.15 -9.05 -4.17
C GLU A 60 -0.77 -7.88 -3.25
N ILE A 61 -0.27 -6.79 -3.84
CA ILE A 61 0.10 -5.57 -3.09
C ILE A 61 -1.11 -5.01 -2.35
N TYR A 62 -2.27 -4.96 -3.01
CA TYR A 62 -3.51 -4.49 -2.39
C TYR A 62 -3.93 -5.36 -1.18
N ARG A 63 -3.87 -6.70 -1.32
CA ARG A 63 -4.18 -7.62 -0.21
C ARG A 63 -3.23 -7.42 0.96
N MET A 64 -1.92 -7.37 0.71
CA MET A 64 -0.93 -7.12 1.75
C MET A 64 -1.19 -5.81 2.50
N ALA A 65 -1.50 -4.73 1.77
CA ALA A 65 -1.82 -3.46 2.37
C ALA A 65 -3.08 -3.56 3.24
N LYS A 66 -4.15 -4.17 2.72
CA LYS A 66 -5.41 -4.38 3.44
C LYS A 66 -5.20 -5.17 4.74
N ASP A 67 -4.47 -6.28 4.69
CA ASP A 67 -4.22 -7.14 5.85
C ASP A 67 -3.39 -6.38 6.90
N ASN A 68 -2.35 -5.66 6.48
CA ASN A 68 -1.56 -4.81 7.37
C ASN A 68 -2.41 -3.71 8.06
N PHE A 69 -3.36 -3.11 7.34
CA PHE A 69 -4.27 -2.12 7.92
C PHE A 69 -5.21 -2.75 8.94
N ALA A 70 -5.78 -3.92 8.65
CA ALA A 70 -6.66 -4.64 9.57
C ALA A 70 -5.93 -5.04 10.86
N ASP A 71 -4.68 -5.52 10.74
CA ASP A 71 -3.86 -5.83 11.91
C ASP A 71 -3.54 -4.58 12.75
N LYS A 72 -3.24 -3.46 12.08
CA LYS A 72 -2.97 -2.18 12.75
C LYS A 72 -4.20 -1.64 13.46
N GLU A 73 -5.38 -1.73 12.84
CA GLU A 73 -6.65 -1.34 13.45
C GLU A 73 -6.91 -2.13 14.74
N ARG A 74 -6.77 -3.46 14.69
CA ARG A 74 -6.90 -4.32 15.87
C ARG A 74 -5.94 -3.92 17.00
N LEU A 75 -4.66 -3.68 16.69
CA LEU A 75 -3.67 -3.27 17.69
C LEU A 75 -4.01 -1.92 18.33
N LEU A 76 -4.50 -0.97 17.53
CA LEU A 76 -4.91 0.35 18.03
C LEU A 76 -6.16 0.25 18.91
N GLU A 77 -7.13 -0.58 18.55
CA GLU A 77 -8.30 -0.83 19.38
C GLU A 77 -7.95 -1.45 20.72
N ASP A 78 -7.06 -2.45 20.74
CA ASP A 78 -6.63 -3.10 21.97
C ASP A 78 -5.85 -2.16 22.88
N GLU A 79 -4.98 -1.33 22.31
CA GLU A 79 -4.27 -0.30 23.06
C GLU A 79 -5.23 0.77 23.60
N ASN A 80 -6.22 1.18 22.82
CA ASN A 80 -7.24 2.14 23.26
C ASN A 80 -8.09 1.58 24.42
N LYS A 81 -8.50 0.32 24.35
CA LYS A 81 -9.20 -0.38 25.46
C LYS A 81 -8.33 -0.40 26.72
N ARG A 82 -7.04 -0.72 26.59
CA ARG A 82 -6.09 -0.76 27.70
C ARG A 82 -5.90 0.63 28.34
N LEU A 83 -5.74 1.66 27.53
CA LEU A 83 -5.61 3.05 28.00
C LEU A 83 -6.88 3.52 28.68
N SER A 84 -8.05 3.22 28.11
CA SER A 84 -9.35 3.53 28.71
C SER A 84 -9.51 2.87 30.08
N TYR A 85 -9.11 1.60 30.22
CA TYR A 85 -9.15 0.90 31.51
C TYR A 85 -8.21 1.52 32.56
N LYS A 86 -7.01 1.95 32.15
CA LYS A 86 -6.08 2.67 33.05
C LYS A 86 -6.64 4.02 33.45
N PHE A 87 -7.23 4.75 32.52
CA PHE A 87 -7.84 6.05 32.80
C PHE A 87 -8.98 5.90 33.82
N GLN A 88 -9.85 4.91 33.65
CA GLN A 88 -10.93 4.61 34.60
C GLN A 88 -10.38 4.31 36.00
N GLN A 89 -9.37 3.45 36.12
CA GLN A 89 -8.74 3.16 37.42
C GLN A 89 -8.17 4.41 38.10
N VAL A 90 -7.50 5.29 37.35
CA VAL A 90 -6.96 6.55 37.90
C VAL A 90 -8.09 7.47 38.37
N MET A 91 -9.18 7.57 37.59
CA MET A 91 -10.36 8.34 37.98
C MET A 91 -11.01 7.78 39.24
N ASP A 92 -11.18 6.46 39.33
CA ASP A 92 -11.73 5.79 40.50
C ASP A 92 -10.83 5.94 41.74
N MET A 93 -9.50 5.91 41.55
CA MET A 93 -8.52 6.15 42.62
C MET A 93 -8.42 7.62 43.06
N GLN A 94 -8.74 8.59 42.18
CA GLN A 94 -8.85 10.02 42.56
C GLN A 94 -10.21 10.34 43.24
N MET A 95 -11.21 9.48 43.07
CA MET A 95 -12.53 9.60 43.69
C MET A 95 -12.62 8.94 45.09
N PRO A 96 -11.73 9.26 46.04
CA PRO A 96 -12.13 9.31 47.45
C PRO A 96 -11.60 10.49 48.31
N CYS A 97 -11.18 11.65 47.75
CA CYS A 97 -10.74 12.78 48.61
C CYS A 97 -11.25 14.21 48.31
N SER A 98 -11.99 14.47 47.21
CA SER A 98 -12.44 15.84 46.90
C SER A 98 -13.93 16.16 47.20
N TYR A 99 -14.76 15.19 47.57
CA TYR A 99 -16.21 15.39 47.69
C TYR A 99 -16.80 15.07 49.06
N ARG A 100 -16.00 15.10 50.14
CA ARG A 100 -16.56 15.06 51.51
C ARG A 100 -16.90 16.48 51.97
N VAL A 101 -17.96 17.06 51.40
CA VAL A 101 -18.62 18.22 52.01
C VAL A 101 -19.16 17.75 53.36
N GLN A 102 -18.56 18.21 54.45
CA GLN A 102 -19.13 18.03 55.77
C GLN A 102 -20.50 18.75 55.79
N PRO A 103 -21.56 18.14 56.34
CA PRO A 103 -22.81 18.86 56.54
C PRO A 103 -22.52 20.08 57.41
N ILE A 104 -22.95 21.27 56.96
CA ILE A 104 -22.92 22.49 57.75
C ILE A 104 -23.77 22.21 59.00
N GLN A 105 -23.11 22.12 60.16
CA GLN A 105 -23.81 22.06 61.43
C GLN A 105 -24.42 23.45 61.69
N PRO A 106 -25.75 23.58 61.90
CA PRO A 106 -26.33 24.87 62.25
C PRO A 106 -25.80 25.31 63.62
N ASN A 107 -25.26 26.53 63.69
CA ASN A 107 -24.80 27.12 64.94
C ASN A 107 -25.96 27.24 65.94
N LEU A 108 -25.83 26.58 67.09
CA LEU A 108 -26.78 26.59 68.22
C LEU A 108 -26.58 27.81 69.15
N HIS A 109 -26.28 28.98 68.59
CA HIS A 109 -26.21 30.23 69.35
C HIS A 109 -27.17 31.25 68.76
N ASP A 110 -28.44 31.09 69.11
CA ASP A 110 -29.30 32.21 69.50
C ASP A 110 -30.03 31.74 70.77
N ARG A 111 -29.33 31.88 71.90
CA ARG A 111 -29.99 31.95 73.19
C ARG A 111 -30.40 33.40 73.40
N PHE A 112 -31.68 33.57 73.67
CA PHE A 112 -32.34 34.79 74.17
C PHE A 112 -31.50 35.54 75.21
#